data_AF-A0A5N5N0U1-F1
#
_entry.id   AF-A0A5N5N0U1-F1
#
_cell.length_a   1.000
_cell.length_b   1.000
_cell.length_c   1.000
_cell.angle_alpha   90.00
_cell.angle_beta   90.00
_cell.angle_gamma   90.00
#
_symmetry.space_group_name_H-M   'P 1'
#
loop_
_entity.id
_entity.type
_entity.pdbx_description
1 polymer ?
#
loop_
_entity_poly.entity_id
_entity_poly.type
_entity_poly.pdbx_seq_one_letter_code
_entity_poly.pdbx_strand_id
1 'polypeptide(L)'
;MELCHKSRQHYQVLEIIISLVLILGSLGSTLAGTGIEYLQAINGRKHSAVLTDFGGVGDGKTSNTKAFEKAIRKLSKYAPDGGAQLVVPPGKWLTGSFNLTSHFTLFLHKDAVLLASQDESEWPAFPPLPTYGVGRDEQAGRFSSLIFGTNLTDVVGAAWWDNFHRKKLKLTRPYLIEFMYSDQVQISKLTLINSPSWNVHPVYSRNVLIQWLTVLAPVDSPNTDGINPWDCFVVSGDDCIAVKSGWDEHGIKVGMPTQHLFIRRLTCISPDSATIALGSEMSGGIQDVRAEDITAIDTQSGIRIKTAVGRGGYVKDIFIRRMTVKTMKYVFWMTGYYGSHPDEGYDPKALPEIKGINYKDRLPIEDVRAMELC
;
A
#
# COMPACT_ATOMS: atom_id res chain seq x y z
N MET A 1 38.70 1.48 -14.66
CA MET A 1 38.39 0.42 -13.68
C MET A 1 37.06 0.64 -12.92
N GLU A 2 36.19 1.57 -13.34
CA GLU A 2 34.91 1.83 -12.65
C GLU A 2 33.66 1.25 -13.35
N LEU A 3 33.79 0.71 -14.56
CA LEU A 3 32.66 0.09 -15.29
C LEU A 3 32.42 -1.38 -14.90
N CYS A 4 33.35 -2.03 -14.21
CA CYS A 4 33.24 -3.43 -13.81
C CYS A 4 32.58 -3.64 -12.44
N HIS A 5 32.37 -2.57 -11.65
CA HIS A 5 31.83 -2.69 -10.29
C HIS A 5 30.29 -2.65 -10.25
N LYS A 6 29.65 -1.84 -11.10
CA LYS A 6 28.18 -1.80 -11.22
C LYS A 6 27.56 -3.11 -11.72
N SER A 7 28.26 -3.84 -12.59
CA SER A 7 27.80 -5.13 -13.10
C SER A 7 27.73 -6.21 -12.00
N ARG A 8 28.69 -6.23 -11.06
CA ARG A 8 28.75 -7.25 -10.00
C ARG A 8 27.64 -7.12 -8.95
N GLN A 9 27.19 -5.90 -8.64
CA GLN A 9 26.07 -5.68 -7.71
C GLN A 9 24.74 -6.22 -8.24
N HIS A 10 24.48 -6.08 -9.55
CA HIS A 10 23.25 -6.60 -10.16
C HIS A 10 23.19 -8.14 -10.18
N TYR A 11 24.32 -8.83 -10.36
CA TYR A 11 24.37 -10.30 -10.30
C TYR A 11 24.24 -10.85 -8.87
N GLN A 12 24.77 -10.14 -7.85
CA GLN A 12 24.63 -10.56 -6.46
C GLN A 12 23.19 -10.44 -5.94
N VAL A 13 22.45 -9.41 -6.36
CA VAL A 13 21.02 -9.26 -6.00
C VAL A 13 20.18 -10.38 -6.62
N LEU A 14 20.49 -10.81 -7.85
CA LEU A 14 19.76 -11.88 -8.53
C LEU A 14 20.01 -13.28 -7.91
N GLU A 15 21.24 -13.57 -7.45
CA GLU A 15 21.55 -14.84 -6.77
C GLU A 15 20.95 -14.93 -5.36
N ILE A 16 20.81 -13.79 -4.66
CA ILE A 16 20.12 -13.72 -3.36
C ILE A 16 18.61 -13.96 -3.53
N ILE A 17 18.00 -13.45 -4.61
CA ILE A 17 16.58 -13.67 -4.93
C ILE A 17 16.30 -15.16 -5.22
N ILE A 18 17.17 -15.86 -5.94
CA ILE A 18 16.99 -17.28 -6.28
C ILE A 18 17.20 -18.18 -5.05
N SER A 19 18.11 -17.83 -4.16
CA SER A 19 18.43 -18.62 -2.97
C SER A 19 17.36 -18.51 -1.87
N LEU A 20 16.67 -17.37 -1.75
CA LEU A 20 15.59 -17.16 -0.76
C LEU A 20 14.28 -17.85 -1.15
N VAL A 21 14.01 -18.03 -2.46
CA VAL A 21 12.81 -18.74 -2.95
C VAL A 21 12.87 -20.24 -2.65
N LEU A 22 14.08 -20.83 -2.53
CA LEU A 22 14.26 -22.27 -2.29
C LEU A 22 14.19 -22.69 -0.81
N ILE A 23 14.32 -21.75 0.15
CA ILE A 23 14.32 -22.08 1.59
C ILE A 23 12.90 -22.05 2.21
N LEU A 24 11.90 -21.53 1.49
CA LEU A 24 10.49 -21.51 1.93
C LEU A 24 9.74 -22.86 1.75
N GLY A 25 10.43 -23.92 1.32
CA GLY A 25 9.84 -25.20 0.93
C GLY A 25 9.69 -26.28 2.02
N SER A 26 10.12 -26.07 3.26
CA SER A 26 9.97 -27.11 4.29
C SER A 26 9.99 -26.56 5.70
N LEU A 27 8.82 -26.53 6.36
CA LEU A 27 8.62 -26.83 7.79
C LEU A 27 7.15 -26.61 8.13
N GLY A 28 6.39 -27.71 8.14
CA GLY A 28 5.10 -27.75 8.81
C GLY A 28 5.29 -28.09 10.29
N SER A 29 4.76 -27.24 11.16
CA SER A 29 4.31 -27.68 12.50
C SER A 29 3.42 -26.63 13.16
N THR A 30 2.31 -27.16 13.65
CA THR A 30 1.25 -26.64 14.52
C THR A 30 1.62 -25.50 15.49
N LEU A 31 0.84 -24.41 15.46
CA LEU A 31 0.81 -23.37 16.51
C LEU A 31 -0.55 -23.37 17.20
N ALA A 32 -0.54 -23.73 18.47
CA ALA A 32 -1.67 -23.60 19.38
C ALA A 32 -1.63 -22.22 20.08
N GLY A 33 -2.80 -21.57 20.13
CA GLY A 33 -3.23 -20.71 21.25
C GLY A 33 -2.54 -19.37 21.48
N THR A 34 -2.97 -18.32 20.75
CA THR A 34 -3.13 -16.96 21.29
C THR A 34 -4.32 -16.32 20.58
N GLY A 35 -5.34 -15.90 21.34
CA GLY A 35 -6.62 -15.37 20.83
C GLY A 35 -6.47 -14.02 20.13
N ILE A 36 -6.12 -14.07 18.85
CA ILE A 36 -6.51 -13.07 17.85
C ILE A 36 -7.58 -13.78 17.01
N GLU A 37 -8.80 -13.25 16.98
CA GLU A 37 -9.80 -13.68 16.01
C GLU A 37 -9.29 -13.29 14.62
N TYR A 38 -8.61 -14.21 13.95
CA TYR A 38 -8.26 -14.05 12.55
C TYR A 38 -9.57 -14.01 11.76
N LEU A 39 -9.78 -12.96 10.96
CA LEU A 39 -10.81 -12.95 9.93
C LEU A 39 -10.63 -14.24 9.11
N GLN A 40 -11.58 -15.17 9.22
CA GLN A 40 -11.59 -16.35 8.36
C GLN A 40 -11.56 -15.86 6.91
N ALA A 41 -10.64 -16.42 6.11
CA ALA A 41 -10.61 -16.13 4.69
C ALA A 41 -12.02 -16.31 4.12
N ILE A 42 -12.53 -15.26 3.47
CA ILE A 42 -13.88 -15.22 2.88
C ILE A 42 -13.89 -16.20 1.70
N ASN A 43 -14.05 -17.49 1.99
CA ASN A 43 -14.02 -18.56 1.01
C ASN A 43 -15.45 -18.86 0.53
N GLY A 44 -15.66 -18.68 -0.78
CA GLY A 44 -16.78 -19.25 -1.53
C GLY A 44 -18.02 -18.38 -1.58
N ARG A 45 -18.08 -17.42 -2.52
CA ARG A 45 -19.35 -16.77 -2.89
C ARG A 45 -20.24 -17.80 -3.61
N LYS A 46 -21.52 -17.87 -3.23
CA LYS A 46 -22.50 -18.78 -3.85
C LYS A 46 -22.67 -18.53 -5.35
N HIS A 47 -22.59 -17.27 -5.75
CA HIS A 47 -22.72 -16.83 -7.13
C HIS A 47 -21.34 -16.56 -7.72
N SER A 48 -21.08 -17.05 -8.93
CA SER A 48 -19.85 -16.74 -9.66
C SER A 48 -20.11 -16.54 -11.15
N ALA A 49 -19.28 -15.73 -11.80
CA ALA A 49 -19.24 -15.62 -13.25
C ALA A 49 -17.82 -15.32 -13.73
N VAL A 50 -17.55 -15.56 -15.01
CA VAL A 50 -16.24 -15.31 -15.62
C VAL A 50 -16.31 -14.03 -16.45
N LEU A 51 -15.24 -13.22 -16.45
CA LEU A 51 -15.22 -11.93 -17.17
C LEU A 51 -15.54 -12.07 -18.67
N THR A 52 -15.19 -13.19 -19.30
CA THR A 52 -15.50 -13.51 -20.69
C THR A 52 -17.01 -13.56 -20.97
N ASP A 53 -17.83 -13.93 -19.98
CA ASP A 53 -19.29 -13.97 -20.09
C ASP A 53 -19.89 -12.56 -20.31
N PHE A 54 -19.11 -11.53 -20.00
CA PHE A 54 -19.49 -10.13 -20.13
C PHE A 54 -18.86 -9.45 -21.34
N GLY A 55 -18.16 -10.21 -22.19
CA GLY A 55 -17.48 -9.72 -23.39
C GLY A 55 -16.03 -9.29 -23.15
N GLY A 56 -15.42 -9.69 -22.04
CA GLY A 56 -14.01 -9.43 -21.80
C GLY A 56 -13.11 -10.23 -22.77
N VAL A 57 -11.99 -9.63 -23.16
CA VAL A 57 -10.97 -10.19 -24.06
C VAL A 57 -9.58 -10.04 -23.43
N GLY A 58 -8.91 -11.17 -23.17
CA GLY A 58 -7.62 -11.25 -22.47
C GLY A 58 -6.38 -11.11 -23.37
N ASP A 59 -6.43 -10.26 -24.40
CA ASP A 59 -5.38 -10.08 -25.42
C ASP A 59 -4.33 -9.00 -25.08
N GLY A 60 -4.53 -8.27 -23.98
CA GLY A 60 -3.70 -7.15 -23.53
C GLY A 60 -3.86 -5.86 -24.33
N LYS A 61 -4.84 -5.79 -25.24
CA LYS A 61 -5.07 -4.67 -26.17
C LYS A 61 -6.49 -4.14 -26.11
N THR A 62 -7.47 -5.03 -26.00
CA THR A 62 -8.89 -4.69 -25.93
C THR A 62 -9.19 -4.09 -24.55
N SER A 63 -9.80 -2.89 -24.53
CA SER A 63 -10.28 -2.31 -23.27
C SER A 63 -11.45 -3.11 -22.71
N ASN A 64 -11.28 -3.59 -21.48
CA ASN A 64 -12.22 -4.41 -20.74
C ASN A 64 -13.05 -3.61 -19.73
N THR A 65 -12.89 -2.29 -19.67
CA THR A 65 -13.57 -1.41 -18.69
C THR A 65 -15.08 -1.65 -18.67
N LYS A 66 -15.72 -1.67 -19.85
CA LYS A 66 -17.16 -1.95 -19.98
C LYS A 66 -17.54 -3.38 -19.59
N ALA A 67 -16.64 -4.36 -19.81
CA ALA A 67 -16.87 -5.74 -19.42
C ALA A 67 -16.86 -5.87 -17.89
N PHE A 68 -15.90 -5.23 -17.21
CA PHE A 68 -15.87 -5.15 -15.74
C PHE A 68 -17.11 -4.45 -15.18
N GLU A 69 -17.45 -3.26 -15.67
CA GLU A 69 -18.65 -2.53 -15.23
C GLU A 69 -19.94 -3.35 -15.41
N LYS A 70 -20.07 -4.05 -16.55
CA LYS A 70 -21.22 -4.90 -16.84
C LYS A 70 -21.28 -6.11 -15.90
N ALA A 71 -20.14 -6.76 -15.67
CA ALA A 71 -20.03 -7.88 -14.75
C ALA A 71 -20.40 -7.47 -13.33
N ILE A 72 -19.80 -6.40 -12.82
CA ILE A 72 -20.01 -5.90 -11.46
C ILE A 72 -21.47 -5.48 -11.27
N ARG A 73 -22.05 -4.71 -12.20
CA ARG A 73 -23.48 -4.31 -12.14
C ARG A 73 -24.43 -5.51 -12.15
N LYS A 74 -24.09 -6.58 -12.86
CA LYS A 74 -24.93 -7.79 -12.90
C LYS A 74 -24.82 -8.56 -11.59
N LEU A 75 -23.61 -8.73 -11.10
CA LEU A 75 -23.28 -9.54 -9.93
C LEU A 75 -23.62 -8.85 -8.60
N SER A 76 -23.63 -7.52 -8.54
CA SER A 76 -24.03 -6.75 -7.35
C SER A 76 -25.46 -7.05 -6.89
N LYS A 77 -26.33 -7.55 -7.79
CA LYS A 77 -27.69 -7.99 -7.48
C LYS A 77 -27.73 -9.17 -6.51
N TYR A 78 -26.63 -9.91 -6.36
CA TYR A 78 -26.52 -11.04 -5.43
C TYR A 78 -26.06 -10.61 -4.03
N ALA A 79 -25.83 -9.31 -3.79
CA ALA A 79 -25.44 -8.81 -2.47
C ALA A 79 -26.36 -9.29 -1.32
N PRO A 80 -27.70 -9.32 -1.44
CA PRO A 80 -28.57 -9.85 -0.38
C PRO A 80 -28.46 -11.36 -0.12
N ASP A 81 -27.86 -12.12 -1.04
CA ASP A 81 -27.69 -13.58 -0.95
C ASP A 81 -26.21 -13.96 -0.74
N GLY A 82 -25.51 -13.16 0.07
CA GLY A 82 -24.10 -13.39 0.43
C GLY A 82 -23.09 -12.94 -0.63
N GLY A 83 -23.55 -12.32 -1.72
CA GLY A 83 -22.69 -11.71 -2.72
C GLY A 83 -22.24 -12.63 -3.85
N ALA A 84 -21.29 -12.14 -4.64
CA ALA A 84 -20.83 -12.81 -5.86
C ALA A 84 -19.34 -12.67 -6.11
N GLN A 85 -18.80 -13.63 -6.87
CA GLN A 85 -17.42 -13.63 -7.33
C GLN A 85 -17.34 -13.39 -8.84
N LEU A 86 -16.47 -12.48 -9.26
CA LEU A 86 -16.05 -12.34 -10.65
C LEU A 86 -14.67 -12.96 -10.83
N VAL A 87 -14.58 -13.97 -11.69
CA VAL A 87 -13.34 -14.63 -12.05
C VAL A 87 -12.74 -13.97 -13.29
N VAL A 88 -11.50 -13.50 -13.19
CA VAL A 88 -10.68 -13.06 -14.32
C VAL A 88 -9.77 -14.23 -14.71
N PRO A 89 -9.99 -14.88 -15.87
CA PRO A 89 -9.22 -16.05 -16.27
C PRO A 89 -7.80 -15.68 -16.72
N PRO A 90 -6.91 -16.66 -16.95
CA PRO A 90 -5.58 -16.43 -17.49
C PRO A 90 -5.62 -15.56 -18.75
N GLY A 91 -4.72 -14.58 -18.84
CA GLY A 91 -4.70 -13.62 -19.94
C GLY A 91 -4.27 -12.22 -19.51
N LYS A 92 -4.16 -11.31 -20.47
CA LYS A 92 -3.82 -9.90 -20.23
C LYS A 92 -5.06 -9.04 -20.45
N TRP A 93 -5.51 -8.32 -19.44
CA TRP A 93 -6.79 -7.61 -19.45
C TRP A 93 -6.54 -6.12 -19.32
N LEU A 94 -6.49 -5.42 -20.45
CA LEU A 94 -6.38 -3.97 -20.46
C LEU A 94 -7.69 -3.36 -19.95
N THR A 95 -7.64 -2.44 -19.00
CA THR A 95 -8.82 -1.77 -18.44
C THR A 95 -8.45 -0.45 -17.81
N GLY A 96 -9.33 0.55 -17.90
CA GLY A 96 -9.31 1.72 -17.05
C GLY A 96 -9.92 1.43 -15.68
N SER A 97 -10.28 2.49 -14.96
CA SER A 97 -10.84 2.39 -13.61
C SER A 97 -12.19 1.68 -13.61
N PHE A 98 -12.44 0.83 -12.62
CA PHE A 98 -13.76 0.28 -12.34
C PHE A 98 -14.03 0.20 -10.84
N ASN A 99 -15.31 0.34 -10.49
CA ASN A 99 -15.75 0.39 -9.10
C ASN A 99 -16.33 -0.95 -8.68
N LEU A 100 -15.90 -1.46 -7.54
CA LEU A 100 -16.50 -2.64 -6.93
C LEU A 100 -17.75 -2.29 -6.10
N THR A 101 -18.45 -3.33 -5.66
CA THR A 101 -19.65 -3.22 -4.81
C THR A 101 -19.52 -4.10 -3.57
N SER A 102 -20.35 -3.88 -2.55
CA SER A 102 -20.32 -4.68 -1.32
C SER A 102 -20.61 -6.16 -1.59
N HIS A 103 -20.10 -7.04 -0.72
CA HIS A 103 -20.19 -8.51 -0.85
C HIS A 103 -19.70 -9.02 -2.22
N PHE A 104 -18.56 -8.53 -2.66
CA PHE A 104 -18.02 -8.89 -3.96
C PHE A 104 -16.63 -9.48 -3.82
N THR A 105 -16.29 -10.46 -4.65
CA THR A 105 -14.94 -11.00 -4.74
C THR A 105 -14.44 -10.89 -6.17
N LEU A 106 -13.41 -10.08 -6.41
CA LEU A 106 -12.67 -10.10 -7.65
C LEU A 106 -11.54 -11.13 -7.54
N PHE A 107 -11.68 -12.25 -8.25
CA PHE A 107 -10.70 -13.33 -8.22
C PHE A 107 -9.88 -13.34 -9.51
N LEU A 108 -8.59 -13.01 -9.39
CA LEU A 108 -7.63 -13.16 -10.49
C LEU A 108 -7.10 -14.60 -10.48
N HIS A 109 -7.37 -15.35 -11.54
CA HIS A 109 -6.80 -16.68 -11.70
C HIS A 109 -5.27 -16.57 -11.85
N LYS A 110 -4.55 -17.68 -11.57
CA LYS A 110 -3.14 -17.79 -11.94
C LYS A 110 -2.95 -17.40 -13.41
N ASP A 111 -1.93 -16.59 -13.69
CA ASP A 111 -1.57 -16.03 -15.00
C ASP A 111 -2.56 -15.00 -15.57
N ALA A 112 -3.53 -14.52 -14.77
CA ALA A 112 -4.31 -13.33 -15.09
C ALA A 112 -3.52 -12.06 -14.74
N VAL A 113 -3.43 -11.13 -15.69
CA VAL A 113 -2.74 -9.85 -15.53
C VAL A 113 -3.68 -8.71 -15.88
N LEU A 114 -4.01 -7.86 -14.92
CA LEU A 114 -4.70 -6.60 -15.21
C LEU A 114 -3.68 -5.56 -15.67
N LEU A 115 -3.90 -4.98 -16.84
CA LEU A 115 -3.09 -3.90 -17.39
C LEU A 115 -3.91 -2.62 -17.30
N ALA A 116 -3.34 -1.59 -16.68
CA ALA A 116 -4.00 -0.30 -16.62
C ALA A 116 -3.92 0.39 -17.98
N SER A 117 -5.08 0.66 -18.58
CA SER A 117 -5.25 1.41 -19.84
C SER A 117 -4.54 2.74 -19.73
N GLN A 118 -3.75 3.18 -20.72
CA GLN A 118 -3.02 4.45 -20.74
C GLN A 118 -3.85 5.66 -21.24
N ASP A 119 -5.16 5.44 -21.47
CA ASP A 119 -6.10 6.48 -21.90
C ASP A 119 -6.68 7.20 -20.68
N GLU A 120 -6.34 8.47 -20.48
CA GLU A 120 -6.82 9.29 -19.35
C GLU A 120 -8.35 9.40 -19.28
N SER A 121 -9.06 9.26 -20.40
CA SER A 121 -10.53 9.33 -20.42
C SER A 121 -11.21 8.15 -19.72
N GLU A 122 -10.48 7.05 -19.49
CA GLU A 122 -10.97 5.89 -18.73
C GLU A 122 -10.74 6.01 -17.21
N TRP A 123 -10.35 7.19 -16.72
CA TRP A 123 -10.07 7.48 -15.32
C TRP A 123 -10.92 8.65 -14.83
N PRO A 124 -12.10 8.38 -14.24
CA PRO A 124 -12.93 9.42 -13.66
C PRO A 124 -12.18 10.32 -12.66
N ALA A 125 -12.46 11.62 -12.71
CA ALA A 125 -11.91 12.58 -11.76
C ALA A 125 -12.74 12.62 -10.47
N PHE A 126 -12.07 12.69 -9.33
CA PHE A 126 -12.64 12.84 -8.00
C PHE A 126 -12.08 14.07 -7.28
N PRO A 127 -12.83 14.64 -6.32
CA PRO A 127 -12.28 15.67 -5.45
C PRO A 127 -11.13 15.12 -4.59
N PRO A 128 -10.30 16.02 -4.02
CA PRO A 128 -9.32 15.66 -2.99
C PRO A 128 -9.92 14.85 -1.84
N LEU A 129 -9.06 14.12 -1.11
CA LEU A 129 -9.48 13.46 0.11
C LEU A 129 -9.84 14.52 1.18
N PRO A 130 -10.93 14.33 1.96
CA PRO A 130 -11.32 15.29 2.99
C PRO A 130 -10.23 15.62 4.00
N THR A 131 -9.30 14.69 4.26
CA THR A 131 -8.18 14.87 5.18
C THR A 131 -6.96 15.56 4.58
N TYR A 132 -6.95 15.88 3.29
CA TYR A 132 -5.79 16.45 2.60
C TYR A 132 -6.01 17.89 2.13
N GLY A 133 -7.25 18.35 2.03
CA GLY A 133 -7.60 19.67 1.48
C GLY A 133 -7.43 19.78 -0.04
N VAL A 134 -6.25 19.38 -0.55
CA VAL A 134 -5.85 19.36 -1.96
C VAL A 134 -5.40 17.97 -2.40
N GLY A 135 -5.23 17.76 -3.70
CA GLY A 135 -4.62 16.53 -4.20
C GLY A 135 -3.12 16.49 -3.88
N ARG A 136 -2.57 15.29 -3.71
CA ARG A 136 -1.18 15.11 -3.25
C ARG A 136 -0.14 15.60 -4.27
N ASP A 137 -0.44 15.44 -5.57
CA ASP A 137 0.44 15.92 -6.64
C ASP A 137 -0.10 17.21 -7.29
N GLU A 138 -1.41 17.43 -7.28
CA GLU A 138 -2.08 18.54 -7.99
C GLU A 138 -3.29 19.10 -7.24
N GLN A 139 -3.57 20.40 -7.39
CA GLN A 139 -4.61 21.11 -6.64
C GLN A 139 -6.04 20.73 -7.05
N ALA A 140 -6.28 20.39 -8.32
CA ALA A 140 -7.63 20.27 -8.88
C ALA A 140 -8.38 18.98 -8.51
N GLY A 141 -7.73 18.05 -7.81
CA GLY A 141 -8.31 16.77 -7.41
C GLY A 141 -7.42 15.59 -7.76
N ARG A 142 -8.05 14.43 -8.00
CA ARG A 142 -7.36 13.15 -8.21
C ARG A 142 -8.07 12.29 -9.24
N PHE A 143 -7.32 11.47 -9.96
CA PHE A 143 -7.90 10.37 -10.73
C PHE A 143 -8.42 9.26 -9.80
N SER A 144 -9.43 8.54 -10.26
CA SER A 144 -9.90 7.30 -9.65
C SER A 144 -8.81 6.24 -9.62
N SER A 145 -8.76 5.40 -8.59
CA SER A 145 -7.81 4.28 -8.54
C SER A 145 -8.17 3.19 -9.57
N LEU A 146 -7.23 2.37 -10.04
CA LEU A 146 -7.55 1.33 -11.05
C LEU A 146 -8.69 0.44 -10.54
N ILE A 147 -8.54 0.01 -9.29
CA ILE A 147 -9.59 -0.65 -8.56
C ILE A 147 -10.00 0.22 -7.40
N PHE A 148 -11.19 0.78 -7.55
CA PHE A 148 -11.76 1.69 -6.60
C PHE A 148 -12.98 1.08 -5.91
N GLY A 149 -13.18 1.47 -4.66
CA GLY A 149 -14.34 1.10 -3.90
C GLY A 149 -14.66 2.07 -2.78
N THR A 150 -15.91 2.50 -2.67
CA THR A 150 -16.42 3.23 -1.51
C THR A 150 -17.46 2.38 -0.78
N ASN A 151 -17.37 2.29 0.55
CA ASN A 151 -18.27 1.48 1.37
C ASN A 151 -18.29 -0.01 1.01
N LEU A 152 -17.10 -0.57 0.74
CA LEU A 152 -16.95 -1.93 0.23
C LEU A 152 -16.40 -2.92 1.25
N THR A 153 -16.38 -4.18 0.82
CA THR A 153 -15.81 -5.36 1.47
C THR A 153 -15.10 -6.15 0.34
N ASP A 154 -13.74 -6.21 0.35
CA ASP A 154 -12.78 -7.00 -0.48
C ASP A 154 -12.38 -6.61 -1.94
N VAL A 155 -11.15 -6.10 -2.27
CA VAL A 155 -10.62 -6.01 -3.69
C VAL A 155 -9.09 -5.69 -3.94
N VAL A 156 -8.52 -5.87 -5.18
CA VAL A 156 -7.06 -5.72 -5.57
C VAL A 156 -6.71 -5.46 -7.10
N GLY A 157 -5.77 -4.57 -7.52
CA GLY A 157 -5.38 -4.14 -8.92
C GLY A 157 -3.99 -3.42 -9.14
N ALA A 158 -3.63 -2.90 -10.38
CA ALA A 158 -2.30 -2.45 -10.98
C ALA A 158 -2.23 -1.11 -11.88
N ALA A 159 -1.13 -0.75 -12.63
CA ALA A 159 -0.46 0.62 -12.69
C ALA A 159 0.00 1.49 -13.96
N TRP A 160 0.59 2.74 -13.79
CA TRP A 160 0.96 3.86 -14.76
C TRP A 160 2.12 4.89 -14.38
N TRP A 161 3.29 5.01 -15.04
CA TRP A 161 4.34 6.02 -14.64
C TRP A 161 4.77 7.15 -15.61
N ASP A 162 4.65 6.99 -16.93
CA ASP A 162 5.37 7.86 -17.87
C ASP A 162 4.87 9.31 -17.97
N ASN A 163 3.61 9.56 -17.62
CA ASN A 163 3.00 10.89 -17.73
C ASN A 163 3.36 11.84 -16.57
N PHE A 164 3.72 11.28 -15.40
CA PHE A 164 4.10 12.06 -14.22
C PHE A 164 5.43 12.80 -14.40
N HIS A 165 6.47 12.07 -14.84
CA HIS A 165 7.80 12.65 -15.04
C HIS A 165 7.82 13.80 -16.07
N ARG A 166 6.83 13.85 -16.97
CA ARG A 166 6.69 14.90 -17.98
C ARG A 166 5.91 16.13 -17.52
N LYS A 167 5.43 16.16 -16.26
CA LYS A 167 4.59 17.24 -15.68
C LYS A 167 3.38 17.59 -16.55
N LYS A 168 2.76 16.59 -17.18
CA LYS A 168 1.61 16.78 -18.08
C LYS A 168 0.26 16.56 -17.39
N LEU A 169 0.27 16.05 -16.15
CA LEU A 169 -0.93 15.74 -15.40
C LEU A 169 -1.53 17.03 -14.83
N LYS A 170 -2.86 17.15 -14.89
CA LYS A 170 -3.63 18.25 -14.27
C LYS A 170 -4.33 17.82 -12.98
N LEU A 171 -4.25 16.54 -12.65
CA LEU A 171 -4.88 15.88 -11.50
C LEU A 171 -3.85 14.97 -10.83
N THR A 172 -4.05 14.70 -9.54
CA THR A 172 -3.18 13.78 -8.78
C THR A 172 -3.26 12.39 -9.37
N ARG A 173 -2.11 11.71 -9.46
CA ARG A 173 -2.00 10.36 -10.02
C ARG A 173 -2.96 9.38 -9.34
N PRO A 174 -3.52 8.42 -10.08
CA PRO A 174 -4.36 7.38 -9.49
C PRO A 174 -3.53 6.46 -8.58
N TYR A 175 -4.16 5.90 -7.55
CA TYR A 175 -3.59 4.79 -6.80
C TYR A 175 -3.92 3.47 -7.52
N LEU A 176 -3.22 2.41 -7.12
CA LEU A 176 -3.53 1.09 -7.66
C LEU A 176 -4.89 0.56 -7.19
N ILE A 177 -5.03 0.57 -5.87
CA ILE A 177 -6.12 -0.01 -5.15
C ILE A 177 -6.48 0.97 -4.06
N GLU A 178 -7.73 1.40 -4.04
CA GLU A 178 -8.21 2.30 -3.00
C GLU A 178 -9.59 1.88 -2.52
N PHE A 179 -9.69 1.70 -1.21
CA PHE A 179 -10.94 1.50 -0.51
C PHE A 179 -11.20 2.65 0.42
N MET A 180 -12.34 3.30 0.27
CA MET A 180 -12.76 4.39 1.13
C MET A 180 -13.96 3.96 1.95
N TYR A 181 -14.03 4.38 3.22
CA TYR A 181 -15.20 4.17 4.08
C TYR A 181 -15.63 2.70 4.18
N SER A 182 -14.68 1.77 4.11
CA SER A 182 -14.93 0.35 3.90
C SER A 182 -14.74 -0.47 5.18
N ASP A 183 -15.43 -1.60 5.28
CA ASP A 183 -15.38 -2.50 6.44
C ASP A 183 -15.22 -3.94 5.95
N GLN A 184 -14.38 -4.71 6.65
CA GLN A 184 -14.03 -6.08 6.30
C GLN A 184 -13.44 -6.19 4.89
N VAL A 185 -12.25 -5.64 4.67
CA VAL A 185 -11.57 -5.69 3.37
C VAL A 185 -10.44 -6.69 3.40
N GLN A 186 -10.49 -7.71 2.54
CA GLN A 186 -9.41 -8.65 2.34
C GLN A 186 -8.70 -8.45 0.99
N ILE A 187 -7.38 -8.36 1.03
CA ILE A 187 -6.50 -8.27 -0.14
C ILE A 187 -5.44 -9.34 0.03
N SER A 188 -5.37 -10.31 -0.89
CA SER A 188 -4.39 -11.39 -0.70
C SER A 188 -3.88 -12.07 -1.96
N LYS A 189 -2.65 -12.59 -1.87
CA LYS A 189 -1.98 -13.44 -2.88
C LYS A 189 -1.78 -12.77 -4.24
N LEU A 190 -1.41 -11.49 -4.24
CA LEU A 190 -1.29 -10.70 -5.46
C LEU A 190 0.07 -10.06 -5.61
N THR A 191 0.52 -9.99 -6.86
CA THR A 191 1.75 -9.29 -7.25
C THR A 191 1.35 -7.95 -7.85
N LEU A 192 1.71 -6.87 -7.17
CA LEU A 192 1.49 -5.50 -7.59
C LEU A 192 2.77 -5.02 -8.25
N ILE A 193 2.68 -4.71 -9.53
CA ILE A 193 3.81 -4.27 -10.31
C ILE A 193 3.53 -2.86 -10.78
N ASN A 194 4.48 -2.01 -10.47
CA ASN A 194 4.67 -0.73 -11.08
C ASN A 194 3.67 0.41 -10.79
N SER A 195 3.09 0.45 -9.58
CA SER A 195 2.00 1.37 -9.18
C SER A 195 2.20 2.86 -9.53
N PRO A 196 1.24 3.58 -10.17
CA PRO A 196 1.42 4.97 -10.62
C PRO A 196 1.88 5.92 -9.50
N SER A 197 1.33 5.66 -8.32
CA SER A 197 1.57 6.32 -7.04
C SER A 197 1.48 5.22 -5.96
N TRP A 198 0.76 5.44 -4.87
CA TRP A 198 0.60 4.44 -3.80
C TRP A 198 -0.05 3.14 -4.27
N ASN A 199 0.44 2.00 -3.75
CA ASN A 199 0.01 0.66 -4.14
C ASN A 199 -1.37 0.31 -3.57
N VAL A 200 -1.53 0.25 -2.25
CA VAL A 200 -2.84 0.00 -1.64
C VAL A 200 -3.12 1.07 -0.62
N HIS A 201 -4.27 1.72 -0.78
CA HIS A 201 -4.67 2.86 0.02
C HIS A 201 -6.06 2.64 0.64
N PRO A 202 -6.16 1.96 1.79
CA PRO A 202 -7.38 1.91 2.58
C PRO A 202 -7.52 3.22 3.36
N VAL A 203 -8.59 3.96 3.13
CA VAL A 203 -8.88 5.26 3.75
C VAL A 203 -10.19 5.18 4.50
N TYR A 204 -10.24 5.72 5.71
CA TYR A 204 -11.46 5.72 6.56
C TYR A 204 -12.08 4.33 6.72
N SER A 205 -11.25 3.30 6.73
CA SER A 205 -11.67 1.91 6.69
C SER A 205 -11.27 1.18 7.96
N ARG A 206 -11.99 0.11 8.30
CA ARG A 206 -11.71 -0.74 9.47
C ARG A 206 -11.77 -2.22 9.09
N ASN A 207 -11.16 -3.07 9.92
CA ASN A 207 -11.10 -4.52 9.68
C ASN A 207 -10.50 -4.87 8.30
N VAL A 208 -9.34 -4.29 7.99
CA VAL A 208 -8.63 -4.51 6.73
C VAL A 208 -7.53 -5.55 6.94
N LEU A 209 -7.60 -6.64 6.17
CA LEU A 209 -6.61 -7.71 6.16
C LEU A 209 -5.88 -7.73 4.81
N ILE A 210 -4.56 -7.54 4.86
CA ILE A 210 -3.70 -7.55 3.68
C ILE A 210 -2.61 -8.58 3.91
N GLN A 211 -2.58 -9.63 3.07
CA GLN A 211 -1.66 -10.74 3.28
C GLN A 211 -1.15 -11.41 2.01
N TRP A 212 0.10 -11.89 2.04
CA TRP A 212 0.72 -12.58 0.91
C TRP A 212 0.79 -11.73 -0.36
N LEU A 213 1.08 -10.44 -0.19
CA LEU A 213 1.33 -9.54 -1.32
C LEU A 213 2.81 -9.47 -1.66
N THR A 214 3.08 -9.35 -2.95
CA THR A 214 4.39 -9.00 -3.50
C THR A 214 4.23 -7.65 -4.18
N VAL A 215 4.93 -6.61 -3.72
CA VAL A 215 4.93 -5.29 -4.34
C VAL A 215 6.30 -5.06 -4.96
N LEU A 216 6.32 -4.77 -6.26
CA LEU A 216 7.53 -4.53 -7.03
C LEU A 216 7.41 -3.19 -7.77
N ALA A 217 8.27 -2.26 -7.40
CA ALA A 217 8.54 -1.04 -8.15
C ALA A 217 10.06 -0.84 -8.27
N PRO A 218 10.57 -0.22 -9.35
CA PRO A 218 11.95 0.24 -9.42
C PRO A 218 12.31 1.10 -8.20
N VAL A 219 13.52 0.93 -7.68
CA VAL A 219 13.94 1.66 -6.46
C VAL A 219 14.07 3.19 -6.67
N ASP A 220 14.01 3.66 -7.90
CA ASP A 220 14.00 5.08 -8.28
C ASP A 220 12.59 5.62 -8.62
N SER A 221 11.53 4.81 -8.43
CA SER A 221 10.16 5.23 -8.76
C SER A 221 9.58 6.20 -7.71
N PRO A 222 8.97 7.32 -8.13
CA PRO A 222 8.46 8.33 -7.20
C PRO A 222 7.14 7.92 -6.54
N ASN A 223 7.09 7.97 -5.20
CA ASN A 223 5.86 7.81 -4.39
C ASN A 223 5.15 6.47 -4.61
N THR A 224 5.91 5.39 -4.67
CA THR A 224 5.36 4.03 -4.79
C THR A 224 5.21 3.37 -3.44
N ASP A 225 4.80 4.15 -2.43
CA ASP A 225 4.58 3.66 -1.07
C ASP A 225 3.85 2.32 -1.13
N GLY A 226 4.32 1.36 -0.35
CA GLY A 226 3.70 0.03 -0.31
C GLY A 226 2.39 0.08 0.47
N ILE A 227 2.26 -0.74 1.51
CA ILE A 227 0.95 -1.13 2.08
C ILE A 227 1.11 -1.60 3.52
N ASN A 228 0.11 -1.44 4.39
CA ASN A 228 0.01 -2.11 5.70
C ASN A 228 -0.18 -3.65 5.57
N PRO A 229 0.77 -4.52 5.96
CA PRO A 229 0.63 -5.95 5.67
C PRO A 229 1.03 -6.96 6.75
N TRP A 230 0.54 -8.18 6.54
CA TRP A 230 0.99 -9.42 7.16
C TRP A 230 1.56 -10.36 6.07
N ASP A 231 2.71 -11.01 6.25
CA ASP A 231 3.33 -11.92 5.25
C ASP A 231 3.51 -11.28 3.86
N CYS A 232 4.22 -10.15 3.74
CA CYS A 232 4.40 -9.46 2.45
C CYS A 232 5.86 -9.21 2.11
N PHE A 233 6.14 -9.10 0.81
CA PHE A 233 7.43 -8.73 0.24
C PHE A 233 7.29 -7.43 -0.56
N VAL A 234 8.05 -6.40 -0.21
CA VAL A 234 7.92 -5.06 -0.81
C VAL A 234 9.28 -4.56 -1.28
N VAL A 235 9.37 -4.22 -2.56
CA VAL A 235 10.44 -3.41 -3.16
C VAL A 235 9.81 -2.12 -3.65
N SER A 236 10.24 -0.99 -3.08
CA SER A 236 9.66 0.32 -3.35
C SER A 236 10.75 1.38 -3.53
N GLY A 237 10.48 2.37 -4.38
CA GLY A 237 11.27 3.61 -4.44
C GLY A 237 10.92 4.63 -3.36
N ASP A 238 9.90 4.37 -2.53
CA ASP A 238 9.50 5.17 -1.37
C ASP A 238 9.32 4.25 -0.14
N ASP A 239 8.56 4.67 0.87
CA ASP A 239 8.31 3.89 2.08
C ASP A 239 7.70 2.51 1.75
N CYS A 240 8.21 1.43 2.35
CA CYS A 240 7.56 0.11 2.21
C CYS A 240 6.18 0.11 2.87
N ILE A 241 6.08 0.62 4.10
CA ILE A 241 4.80 0.85 4.78
C ILE A 241 4.69 2.33 5.16
N ALA A 242 3.67 3.03 4.68
CA ALA A 242 3.37 4.40 5.07
C ALA A 242 2.07 4.46 5.89
N VAL A 243 2.18 4.86 7.15
CA VAL A 243 1.06 5.02 8.08
C VAL A 243 0.71 6.50 8.16
N LYS A 244 -0.52 6.85 7.79
CA LYS A 244 -0.99 8.24 7.68
C LYS A 244 -2.37 8.40 8.32
N SER A 245 -2.76 9.63 8.62
CA SER A 245 -4.06 10.00 9.20
C SER A 245 -4.46 11.46 8.89
N GLY A 246 -4.01 12.00 7.76
CA GLY A 246 -4.43 13.30 7.25
C GLY A 246 -3.42 14.42 7.46
N TRP A 247 -3.66 15.56 6.82
CA TRP A 247 -2.71 16.64 6.64
C TRP A 247 -3.23 17.94 7.28
N ASP A 248 -2.48 18.45 8.24
CA ASP A 248 -2.69 19.70 8.98
C ASP A 248 -4.13 19.88 9.47
N GLU A 249 -4.72 21.05 9.32
CA GLU A 249 -6.06 21.40 9.78
C GLU A 249 -7.15 20.52 9.15
N HIS A 250 -6.95 20.01 7.94
CA HIS A 250 -7.88 19.08 7.29
C HIS A 250 -7.88 17.72 8.01
N GLY A 251 -6.70 17.20 8.33
CA GLY A 251 -6.55 15.98 9.13
C GLY A 251 -7.08 16.16 10.55
N ILE A 252 -6.76 17.28 11.21
CA ILE A 252 -7.24 17.62 12.56
C ILE A 252 -8.77 17.71 12.58
N LYS A 253 -9.37 18.38 11.59
CA LYS A 253 -10.83 18.57 11.49
C LYS A 253 -11.57 17.25 11.33
N VAL A 254 -11.04 16.33 10.54
CA VAL A 254 -11.65 14.99 10.39
C VAL A 254 -11.42 14.15 11.65
N GLY A 255 -10.25 14.28 12.29
CA GLY A 255 -9.99 13.70 13.61
C GLY A 255 -10.03 12.17 13.65
N MET A 256 -9.70 11.51 12.53
CA MET A 256 -9.71 10.05 12.42
C MET A 256 -8.27 9.50 12.51
N PRO A 257 -7.86 8.91 13.64
CA PRO A 257 -6.53 8.33 13.77
C PRO A 257 -6.41 7.00 13.02
N THR A 258 -5.20 6.68 12.57
CA THR A 258 -4.84 5.29 12.24
C THR A 258 -4.42 4.60 13.53
N GLN A 259 -5.17 3.55 13.91
CA GLN A 259 -4.99 2.87 15.19
C GLN A 259 -5.26 1.36 15.14
N HIS A 260 -4.67 0.63 16.08
CA HIS A 260 -4.74 -0.84 16.17
C HIS A 260 -4.20 -1.50 14.90
N LEU A 261 -3.02 -1.05 14.46
CA LEU A 261 -2.36 -1.53 13.26
C LEU A 261 -1.33 -2.60 13.61
N PHE A 262 -1.46 -3.76 12.99
CA PHE A 262 -0.52 -4.86 13.16
C PHE A 262 0.20 -5.16 11.83
N ILE A 263 1.52 -5.02 11.83
CA ILE A 263 2.41 -5.29 10.70
C ILE A 263 3.28 -6.48 11.08
N ARG A 264 3.25 -7.58 10.32
CA ARG A 264 4.06 -8.76 10.68
C ARG A 264 4.57 -9.57 9.52
N ARG A 265 5.77 -10.14 9.67
CA ARG A 265 6.41 -10.98 8.65
C ARG A 265 6.51 -10.23 7.32
N LEU A 266 7.07 -9.02 7.40
CA LEU A 266 7.34 -8.17 6.25
C LEU A 266 8.82 -8.31 5.87
N THR A 267 9.10 -8.48 4.58
CA THR A 267 10.43 -8.22 4.02
C THR A 267 10.37 -6.97 3.15
N CYS A 268 11.26 -6.02 3.40
CA CYS A 268 11.29 -4.72 2.73
C CYS A 268 12.67 -4.42 2.14
N ILE A 269 12.66 -3.87 0.92
CA ILE A 269 13.81 -3.24 0.25
C ILE A 269 13.38 -1.84 -0.21
N SER A 270 14.07 -0.81 0.28
CA SER A 270 13.78 0.60 0.00
C SER A 270 15.02 1.48 0.26
N PRO A 271 15.99 1.48 -0.66
CA PRO A 271 17.34 2.04 -0.42
C PRO A 271 17.36 3.50 0.02
N ASP A 272 16.38 4.28 -0.46
CA ASP A 272 16.29 5.71 -0.21
C ASP A 272 15.19 6.10 0.80
N SER A 273 14.43 5.13 1.33
CA SER A 273 13.31 5.41 2.23
C SER A 273 13.16 4.45 3.43
N ALA A 274 11.96 4.39 4.02
CA ALA A 274 11.70 3.67 5.26
C ALA A 274 11.14 2.26 5.07
N THR A 275 11.47 1.36 5.99
CA THR A 275 10.73 0.10 6.16
C THR A 275 9.31 0.40 6.63
N ILE A 276 9.16 1.20 7.69
CA ILE A 276 7.87 1.70 8.17
C ILE A 276 8.01 3.20 8.45
N ALA A 277 7.27 4.00 7.70
CA ALA A 277 7.11 5.43 7.95
C ALA A 277 5.79 5.73 8.65
N LEU A 278 5.87 6.57 9.67
CA LEU A 278 4.75 7.15 10.38
C LEU A 278 4.72 8.64 9.99
N GLY A 279 3.72 9.02 9.18
CA GLY A 279 3.58 10.36 8.60
C GLY A 279 4.02 10.48 7.13
N SER A 280 4.24 11.69 6.60
CA SER A 280 4.18 12.98 7.31
C SER A 280 2.77 13.47 7.63
N GLU A 281 1.79 12.97 6.90
CA GLU A 281 0.38 13.30 7.04
C GLU A 281 -0.20 12.51 8.23
N MET A 282 0.07 12.96 9.46
CA MET A 282 -0.27 12.28 10.73
C MET A 282 -1.23 13.07 11.64
N SER A 283 -1.93 14.05 11.07
CA SER A 283 -2.67 15.08 11.82
C SER A 283 -3.92 14.58 12.55
N GLY A 284 -4.54 13.50 12.08
CA GLY A 284 -5.61 12.81 12.81
C GLY A 284 -5.11 11.92 13.96
N GLY A 285 -3.79 11.69 14.04
CA GLY A 285 -3.14 10.83 15.03
C GLY A 285 -2.77 9.44 14.51
N ILE A 286 -1.70 8.87 15.05
CA ILE A 286 -1.24 7.49 14.81
C ILE A 286 -0.99 6.86 16.18
N GLN A 287 -1.65 5.74 16.50
CA GLN A 287 -1.45 5.06 17.78
C GLN A 287 -1.57 3.53 17.73
N ASP A 288 -0.96 2.83 18.68
CA ASP A 288 -0.99 1.37 18.79
C ASP A 288 -0.62 0.69 17.47
N VAL A 289 0.58 0.99 16.98
CA VAL A 289 1.19 0.33 15.81
C VAL A 289 2.16 -0.72 16.31
N ARG A 290 1.93 -1.96 15.92
CA ARG A 290 2.73 -3.13 16.32
C ARG A 290 3.41 -3.73 15.10
N ALA A 291 4.72 -3.66 15.04
CA ALA A 291 5.54 -4.23 13.99
C ALA A 291 6.32 -5.43 14.54
N GLU A 292 6.10 -6.63 14.01
CA GLU A 292 6.73 -7.85 14.51
C GLU A 292 7.31 -8.72 13.39
N ASP A 293 8.46 -9.35 13.60
CA ASP A 293 9.09 -10.25 12.61
C ASP A 293 9.37 -9.54 11.28
N ILE A 294 10.07 -8.40 11.31
CA ILE A 294 10.36 -7.58 10.12
C ILE A 294 11.77 -7.88 9.62
N THR A 295 11.96 -8.00 8.31
CA THR A 295 13.29 -8.09 7.68
C THR A 295 13.49 -6.88 6.76
N ALA A 296 14.27 -5.91 7.21
CA ALA A 296 14.66 -4.74 6.45
C ALA A 296 16.00 -5.00 5.76
N ILE A 297 16.04 -4.91 4.42
CA ILE A 297 17.22 -5.19 3.59
C ILE A 297 17.49 -3.99 2.71
N ASP A 298 18.68 -3.40 2.77
CA ASP A 298 19.05 -2.23 1.96
C ASP A 298 17.97 -1.13 2.05
N THR A 299 17.67 -0.72 3.28
CA THR A 299 16.69 0.35 3.53
C THR A 299 17.40 1.57 4.08
N GLN A 300 16.92 2.78 3.81
CA GLN A 300 17.53 3.97 4.42
C GLN A 300 17.22 4.01 5.92
N SER A 301 15.99 3.69 6.32
CA SER A 301 15.62 3.63 7.73
C SER A 301 14.67 2.51 8.09
N GLY A 302 14.76 1.99 9.32
CA GLY A 302 13.83 1.01 9.86
C GLY A 302 12.47 1.64 10.14
N ILE A 303 12.36 2.31 11.29
CA ILE A 303 11.20 3.17 11.58
C ILE A 303 11.54 4.63 11.29
N ARG A 304 10.66 5.29 10.55
CA ARG A 304 10.79 6.70 10.17
C ARG A 304 9.61 7.49 10.69
N ILE A 305 9.82 8.53 11.48
CA ILE A 305 8.76 9.46 11.89
C ILE A 305 8.94 10.79 11.17
N LYS A 306 7.95 11.18 10.37
CA LYS A 306 7.94 12.44 9.63
C LYS A 306 6.85 13.33 10.20
N THR A 307 7.17 14.55 10.61
CA THR A 307 6.16 15.53 11.02
C THR A 307 6.69 16.96 10.85
N ALA A 308 5.82 17.95 11.09
CA ALA A 308 6.12 19.37 10.99
C ALA A 308 5.26 20.17 11.99
N VAL A 309 5.72 21.37 12.35
CA VAL A 309 4.87 22.39 12.99
C VAL A 309 3.64 22.61 12.11
N GLY A 310 2.43 22.61 12.67
CA GLY A 310 1.19 22.68 11.89
C GLY A 310 0.47 21.34 11.76
N ARG A 311 1.20 20.23 11.83
CA ARG A 311 0.58 18.90 11.75
C ARG A 311 -0.34 18.61 12.93
N GLY A 312 -0.02 19.12 14.13
CA GLY A 312 -0.70 18.73 15.35
C GLY A 312 -0.71 17.22 15.57
N GLY A 313 -1.79 16.70 16.15
CA GLY A 313 -1.98 15.26 16.34
C GLY A 313 -0.88 14.61 17.18
N TYR A 314 -0.70 13.31 16.96
CA TYR A 314 0.27 12.52 17.73
C TYR A 314 0.76 11.30 16.96
N VAL A 315 1.97 10.82 17.29
CA VAL A 315 2.44 9.47 17.00
C VAL A 315 2.81 8.84 18.33
N LYS A 316 2.04 7.86 18.79
CA LYS A 316 2.27 7.24 20.10
C LYS A 316 2.05 5.74 20.16
N ASP A 317 2.58 5.12 21.21
CA ASP A 317 2.36 3.70 21.50
C ASP A 317 2.76 2.80 20.31
N ILE A 318 3.98 3.01 19.83
CA ILE A 318 4.57 2.26 18.71
C ILE A 318 5.46 1.17 19.29
N PHE A 319 5.21 -0.07 18.90
CA PHE A 319 5.92 -1.25 19.41
C PHE A 319 6.54 -2.03 18.27
N ILE A 320 7.86 -2.15 18.30
CA ILE A 320 8.63 -2.90 17.32
C ILE A 320 9.28 -4.08 18.01
N ARG A 321 9.12 -5.28 17.46
CA ARG A 321 9.67 -6.51 18.01
C ARG A 321 10.28 -7.39 16.92
N ARG A 322 11.49 -7.91 17.16
CA ARG A 322 12.18 -8.82 16.22
C ARG A 322 12.27 -8.25 14.80
N MET A 323 12.96 -7.12 14.66
CA MET A 323 13.32 -6.55 13.36
C MET A 323 14.76 -6.97 13.04
N THR A 324 14.93 -7.67 11.93
CA THR A 324 16.24 -8.00 11.35
C THR A 324 16.64 -6.93 10.36
N VAL A 325 17.86 -6.44 10.48
CA VAL A 325 18.37 -5.34 9.66
C VAL A 325 19.58 -5.84 8.89
N LYS A 326 19.54 -5.73 7.57
CA LYS A 326 20.66 -6.06 6.68
C LYS A 326 20.95 -4.86 5.81
N THR A 327 22.10 -4.20 6.01
CA THR A 327 22.49 -3.02 5.23
C THR A 327 21.48 -1.89 5.38
N MET A 328 21.64 -1.04 6.40
CA MET A 328 20.71 0.06 6.65
C MET A 328 21.43 1.29 7.19
N LYS A 329 20.96 2.48 6.79
CA LYS A 329 21.58 3.73 7.26
C LYS A 329 21.15 4.10 8.68
N TYR A 330 19.86 3.98 9.01
CA TYR A 330 19.30 4.39 10.30
C TYR A 330 18.32 3.37 10.88
N VAL A 331 18.53 2.87 12.11
CA VAL A 331 17.52 2.03 12.80
C VAL A 331 16.22 2.78 13.04
N PHE A 332 16.36 4.02 13.50
CA PHE A 332 15.29 4.94 13.75
C PHE A 332 15.70 6.29 13.20
N TRP A 333 14.79 6.97 12.50
CA TRP A 333 14.97 8.33 12.05
C TRP A 333 13.70 9.12 12.31
N MET A 334 13.85 10.37 12.72
CA MET A 334 12.74 11.28 12.97
C MET A 334 13.09 12.68 12.49
N THR A 335 12.10 13.41 11.97
CA THR A 335 12.21 14.84 11.72
C THR A 335 10.91 15.56 12.09
N GLY A 336 11.06 16.73 12.70
CA GLY A 336 9.97 17.68 12.98
C GLY A 336 9.90 18.85 12.01
N TYR A 337 10.65 18.80 10.89
CA TYR A 337 10.75 19.87 9.90
C TYR A 337 10.41 19.36 8.48
N TYR A 338 9.36 18.55 8.36
CA TYR A 338 8.93 18.00 7.07
C TYR A 338 8.10 19.03 6.28
N GLY A 339 8.79 19.89 5.53
CA GLY A 339 8.34 21.23 5.12
C GLY A 339 7.23 21.37 4.06
N SER A 340 6.30 20.43 3.91
CA SER A 340 5.14 20.61 3.02
C SER A 340 3.86 20.87 3.81
N HIS A 341 3.04 21.84 3.39
CA HIS A 341 1.68 22.09 3.90
C HIS A 341 0.70 22.12 2.71
N PRO A 342 -0.58 21.76 2.89
CA PRO A 342 -1.54 21.75 1.80
C PRO A 342 -1.88 23.18 1.34
N ASP A 343 -1.88 24.11 2.29
CA ASP A 343 -2.10 25.54 2.10
C ASP A 343 -1.49 26.34 3.28
N GLU A 344 -1.62 27.67 3.24
CA GLU A 344 -1.08 28.60 4.26
C GLU A 344 -1.98 28.71 5.52
N GLY A 345 -3.09 27.98 5.58
CA GLY A 345 -4.09 28.03 6.64
C GLY A 345 -3.78 27.16 7.87
N TYR A 346 -2.68 26.41 7.87
CA TYR A 346 -2.30 25.55 8.98
C TYR A 346 -2.04 26.35 10.26
N ASP A 347 -2.36 25.77 11.42
CA ASP A 347 -2.11 26.41 12.71
C ASP A 347 -0.66 26.21 13.16
N PRO A 348 0.22 27.25 13.18
CA PRO A 348 1.61 27.11 13.60
C PRO A 348 1.76 26.77 15.10
N LYS A 349 0.68 26.81 15.89
CA LYS A 349 0.67 26.37 17.29
C LYS A 349 0.28 24.91 17.44
N ALA A 350 -0.20 24.25 16.38
CA ALA A 350 -0.50 22.83 16.37
C ALA A 350 0.79 22.02 16.30
N LEU A 351 1.39 21.77 17.47
CA LEU A 351 2.61 20.97 17.60
C LEU A 351 2.28 19.47 17.70
N PRO A 352 3.00 18.59 16.99
CA PRO A 352 2.82 17.14 17.08
C PRO A 352 3.39 16.57 18.37
N GLU A 353 2.68 15.63 19.00
CA GLU A 353 3.20 14.86 20.14
C GLU A 353 3.78 13.51 19.68
N ILE A 354 5.05 13.24 19.98
CA ILE A 354 5.69 11.95 19.69
C ILE A 354 6.09 11.28 21.01
N LYS A 355 5.53 10.10 21.32
CA LYS A 355 5.74 9.45 22.63
C LYS A 355 5.63 7.92 22.56
N GLY A 356 6.42 7.21 23.37
CA GLY A 356 6.23 5.77 23.52
C GLY A 356 6.59 4.97 22.27
N ILE A 357 7.77 5.24 21.71
CA ILE A 357 8.36 4.45 20.63
C ILE A 357 9.26 3.38 21.25
N ASN A 358 8.87 2.12 21.14
CA ASN A 358 9.48 1.01 21.87
C ASN A 358 10.06 -0.03 20.91
N TYR A 359 11.31 -0.42 21.13
CA TYR A 359 11.96 -1.55 20.44
C TYR A 359 12.23 -2.68 21.43
N LYS A 360 11.93 -3.92 21.04
CA LYS A 360 12.14 -5.11 21.87
C LYS A 360 12.71 -6.29 21.06
N ASP A 361 13.56 -7.07 21.73
CA ASP A 361 14.30 -8.23 21.22
C ASP A 361 15.33 -7.83 20.14
N ARG A 362 16.59 -8.22 20.36
CA ARG A 362 17.80 -7.72 19.66
C ARG A 362 17.59 -7.60 18.14
N LEU A 363 17.99 -6.46 17.58
CA LEU A 363 18.27 -6.29 16.16
C LEU A 363 19.60 -7.01 15.89
N PRO A 364 19.66 -8.12 15.14
CA PRO A 364 20.91 -8.55 14.55
C PRO A 364 21.29 -7.45 13.56
N ILE A 365 22.25 -6.62 13.95
CA ILE A 365 22.72 -5.48 13.16
C ILE A 365 23.99 -5.95 12.45
N GLU A 366 23.90 -6.10 11.14
CA GLU A 366 25.05 -6.26 10.26
C GLU A 366 25.22 -4.95 9.47
N ASP A 367 26.37 -4.29 9.62
CA ASP A 367 26.77 -3.06 8.91
C ASP A 367 25.77 -1.89 8.98
N VAL A 368 25.61 -1.28 10.17
CA VAL A 368 24.78 -0.07 10.37
C VAL A 368 25.58 1.04 11.04
N ARG A 369 25.41 2.29 10.58
CA ARG A 369 25.85 3.48 11.32
C ARG A 369 24.83 3.76 12.43
N ALA A 370 25.28 3.72 13.68
CA ALA A 370 24.39 3.95 14.82
C ALA A 370 23.86 5.40 14.83
N MET A 371 22.54 5.51 14.97
CA MET A 371 21.75 6.62 15.52
C MET A 371 22.30 8.06 15.31
N GLU A 372 21.77 8.79 14.32
CA GLU A 372 21.83 10.26 14.26
C GLU A 372 20.41 10.80 14.52
N LEU A 373 20.22 11.51 15.64
CA LEU A 373 19.09 12.41 15.83
C LEU A 373 19.45 13.72 15.12
N CYS A 374 18.67 14.13 14.11
CA CYS A 374 18.78 15.44 13.47
C CYS A 374 17.59 16.31 13.84
#